data_AF-A0A441Y3P6-F1
#
_entry.id   AF-A0A441Y3P6-F1
#
_cell.length_a   1.000
_cell.length_b   1.000
_cell.length_c   1.000
_cell.angle_alpha   90.00
_cell.angle_beta   90.00
_cell.angle_gamma   90.00
#
_symmetry.space_group_name_H-M   'P 1'
#
loop_
_entity.id
_entity.type
_entity.pdbx_description
1 polymer ?
#
loop_
_entity_poly.entity_id
_entity_poly.type
_entity_poly.pdbx_seq_one_letter_code
_entity_poly.pdbx_strand_id
1 'polypeptide(L)'
;MARFGGWRVPVTYGTAIAAAAASSAVLITVLFLSLSKIEYSLPRFGFFAIREFHIAIRDVTHLKDMTSLAQAAPDSAASLEQLSAANDLVYIRFKRIDGTGTASEIPAYASIVPRVVDAVTRLDAMIAAGPPLDEKILKETGLELEHLVARMNDEYYKYGDEINVDLYSAEKSLKRFNYQIAFALAVLSLLAIGTAVLLIGRRETIRKLEFLAWRDAATELKNRAWMSANRDVMLDRARLAGKQLRLFLIDLDHFKSVNDTFGHHVGDLLLKAVAEILQSVERPDEVVAIRLGGDEFAVMAIADRHAAADALGNRLREQLNRFAELAGHHVRMGASIGMACFPEHGSDISTLLRNADSALYVAKAEGRSGFVTFSPAILNRFDMQLGEEAGIKRALNCDEFFLVWQPQFELATGRMIGAEALVRWRDPASGAIRLPTSFIPIAERSDLILEVDKVVLSKACLQAARWAPVSADDFVCSVNLSGKSLQNDAYFAHLILVLQQAGLPPSR
;
A
#
# COMPACT_ATOMS: atom_id res chain seq x y z
N MET A 1 -12.19 -31.39 26.29
CA MET A 1 -11.32 -30.51 25.49
C MET A 1 -11.65 -29.06 25.83
N ALA A 2 -10.81 -28.44 26.65
CA ALA A 2 -11.03 -27.10 27.20
C ALA A 2 -10.82 -26.02 26.12
N ARG A 3 -11.79 -25.11 25.99
CA ARG A 3 -11.67 -23.85 25.25
C ARG A 3 -10.86 -22.87 26.10
N PHE A 4 -9.63 -22.56 25.68
CA PHE A 4 -8.91 -21.39 26.18
C PHE A 4 -9.34 -20.15 25.39
N GLY A 5 -10.12 -19.29 26.04
CA GLY A 5 -10.40 -17.94 25.58
C GLY A 5 -9.15 -17.08 25.71
N GLY A 6 -8.45 -16.87 24.59
CA GLY A 6 -7.32 -15.95 24.53
C GLY A 6 -7.82 -14.50 24.53
N TRP A 7 -7.58 -13.79 25.62
CA TRP A 7 -7.60 -12.33 25.67
C TRP A 7 -6.69 -11.76 24.56
N ARG A 8 -7.29 -11.19 23.52
CA ARG A 8 -6.57 -10.34 22.55
C ARG A 8 -6.54 -8.92 23.10
N VAL A 9 -5.55 -8.62 23.93
CA VAL A 9 -5.20 -7.23 24.24
C VAL A 9 -4.62 -6.63 22.94
N PRO A 10 -5.18 -5.54 22.39
CA PRO A 10 -4.59 -4.90 21.21
C PRO A 10 -3.33 -4.17 21.66
N VAL A 11 -2.20 -4.86 21.61
CA VAL A 11 -0.88 -4.25 21.74
C VAL A 11 -0.75 -3.26 20.57
N THR A 12 -0.97 -1.97 20.83
CA THR A 12 -0.83 -0.92 19.83
C THR A 12 0.62 -0.92 19.31
N TYR A 13 0.83 -0.70 18.02
CA TYR A 13 2.16 -0.80 17.38
C TYR A 13 3.27 -0.02 18.11
N GLY A 14 2.93 1.11 18.73
CA GLY A 14 3.86 1.87 19.58
C GLY A 14 4.38 1.06 20.77
N THR A 15 3.53 0.26 21.41
CA THR A 15 3.91 -0.60 22.54
C THR A 15 4.79 -1.77 22.10
N ALA A 16 4.58 -2.34 20.91
CA ALA A 16 5.44 -3.40 20.36
C ALA A 16 6.84 -2.88 19.99
N ILE A 17 6.93 -1.70 19.37
CA ILE A 17 8.20 -1.06 19.02
C ILE A 17 8.94 -0.59 20.28
N ALA A 18 8.23 -0.04 21.26
CA ALA A 18 8.83 0.36 22.54
C ALA A 18 9.36 -0.85 23.31
N ALA A 19 8.63 -1.97 23.34
CA ALA A 19 9.09 -3.21 23.96
C ALA A 19 10.33 -3.77 23.26
N ALA A 20 10.35 -3.77 21.92
CA ALA A 20 11.50 -4.15 21.10
C ALA A 20 12.77 -3.34 21.43
N ALA A 21 12.62 -2.01 21.50
CA ALA A 21 13.71 -1.09 21.80
C ALA A 21 14.22 -1.27 23.24
N ALA A 22 13.31 -1.40 24.22
CA ALA A 22 13.66 -1.63 25.61
C ALA A 22 14.40 -2.96 25.80
N SER A 23 13.92 -4.04 25.19
CA SER A 23 14.60 -5.35 25.23
C SER A 23 16.00 -5.28 24.61
N SER A 24 16.16 -4.57 23.49
CA SER A 24 17.47 -4.40 22.84
C SER A 24 18.45 -3.60 23.72
N ALA A 25 17.98 -2.54 24.37
CA ALA A 25 18.82 -1.73 25.27
C ALA A 25 19.31 -2.51 26.49
N VAL A 26 18.44 -3.33 27.10
CA VAL A 26 18.81 -4.22 28.21
C VAL A 26 19.89 -5.21 27.77
N LEU A 27 19.71 -5.80 26.58
CA LEU A 27 20.65 -6.77 25.99
C LEU A 27 22.04 -6.17 25.76
N ILE A 28 22.10 -4.98 25.17
CA ILE A 28 23.34 -4.23 24.94
C ILE A 28 24.04 -3.92 26.27
N THR A 29 23.28 -3.55 27.30
CA THR A 29 23.80 -3.24 28.63
C THR A 29 24.41 -4.48 29.30
N VAL A 30 23.73 -5.63 29.20
CA VAL A 30 24.24 -6.92 29.72
C VAL A 30 25.52 -7.34 29.01
N LEU A 31 25.61 -7.16 27.69
CA LEU A 31 26.81 -7.44 26.92
C LEU A 31 27.96 -6.52 27.33
N PHE A 32 27.72 -5.21 27.46
CA PHE A 32 28.74 -4.25 27.87
C PHE A 32 29.31 -4.54 29.26
N LEU A 33 28.44 -4.84 30.24
CA LEU A 33 28.84 -5.23 31.61
C LEU A 33 29.61 -6.54 31.67
N SER A 34 29.41 -7.42 30.69
CA SER A 34 30.09 -8.72 30.64
C SER A 34 31.43 -8.62 29.92
N LEU A 35 31.55 -7.73 28.93
CA LEU A 35 32.83 -7.37 28.31
C LEU A 35 33.78 -6.72 29.31
N SER A 36 33.30 -5.77 30.13
CA SER A 36 34.13 -5.11 31.16
C SER A 36 34.65 -6.09 32.22
N LYS A 37 33.87 -7.13 32.57
CA LYS A 37 34.33 -8.21 33.48
C LYS A 37 35.41 -9.09 32.86
N ILE A 38 35.39 -9.30 31.54
CA ILE A 38 36.44 -10.05 30.84
C ILE A 38 37.74 -9.24 30.82
N GLU A 39 37.64 -7.96 30.50
CA GLU A 39 38.81 -7.06 30.46
C GLU A 39 39.52 -6.97 31.82
N TYR A 40 38.76 -7.06 32.93
CA TYR A 40 39.32 -7.08 34.29
C TYR A 40 39.90 -8.44 34.72
N SER A 41 39.50 -9.55 34.10
CA SER A 41 39.93 -10.91 34.48
C SER A 41 41.09 -11.45 33.65
N LEU A 42 41.52 -10.75 32.59
CA LEU A 42 42.68 -11.14 31.81
C LEU A 42 43.98 -10.84 32.58
N PRO A 43 44.81 -11.86 32.89
CA PRO A 43 46.07 -11.62 33.59
C PRO A 43 47.00 -10.81 32.68
N ARG A 44 47.45 -9.64 33.16
CA ARG A 44 48.24 -8.69 32.35
C ARG A 44 49.58 -9.25 31.84
N PHE A 45 50.18 -10.24 32.52
CA PHE A 45 51.54 -10.73 32.19
C PHE A 45 51.81 -12.23 32.46
N GLY A 46 50.79 -13.04 32.76
CA GLY A 46 50.96 -14.32 33.47
C GLY A 46 51.90 -15.35 32.84
N PHE A 47 51.81 -15.62 31.53
CA PHE A 47 52.59 -16.71 30.91
C PHE A 47 54.07 -16.41 30.72
N PHE A 48 54.42 -15.17 30.37
CA PHE A 48 55.82 -14.78 30.17
C PHE A 48 56.56 -14.67 31.50
N ALA A 49 55.88 -14.17 32.53
CA ALA A 49 56.47 -13.96 33.84
C ALA A 49 56.84 -15.30 34.52
N ILE A 50 55.92 -16.28 34.58
CA ILE A 50 56.16 -17.60 35.19
C ILE A 50 57.40 -18.30 34.60
N ARG A 51 57.55 -18.27 33.26
CA ARG A 51 58.68 -18.94 32.59
C ARG A 51 60.02 -18.31 32.98
N GLU A 52 60.10 -16.99 32.99
CA GLU A 52 61.32 -16.28 33.39
C GLU A 52 61.66 -16.53 34.87
N PHE A 53 60.67 -16.66 35.75
CA PHE A 53 60.90 -16.99 37.17
C PHE A 53 61.44 -18.38 37.39
N HIS A 54 60.91 -19.38 36.68
CA HIS A 54 61.41 -20.75 36.80
C HIS A 54 62.90 -20.83 36.42
N ILE A 55 63.31 -20.11 35.38
CA ILE A 55 64.70 -20.06 34.94
C ILE A 55 65.56 -19.29 35.96
N ALA A 56 65.06 -18.20 36.54
CA ALA A 56 65.77 -17.45 37.58
C ALA A 56 66.03 -18.31 38.84
N ILE A 57 65.04 -19.07 39.31
CA ILE A 57 65.20 -20.00 40.44
C ILE A 57 66.28 -21.03 40.16
N ARG A 58 66.25 -21.64 38.97
CA ARG A 58 67.23 -22.65 38.55
C ARG A 58 68.65 -22.10 38.58
N ASP A 59 68.84 -20.90 38.04
CA ASP A 59 70.19 -20.30 37.94
C ASP A 59 70.73 -19.90 39.33
N VAL A 60 69.89 -19.38 40.25
CA VAL A 60 70.29 -19.12 41.65
C VAL A 60 70.57 -20.43 42.42
N THR A 61 69.80 -21.49 42.16
CA THR A 61 70.05 -22.83 42.72
C THR A 61 71.39 -23.37 42.27
N HIS A 62 71.71 -23.24 40.97
CA HIS A 62 73.00 -23.63 40.44
C HIS A 62 74.15 -22.84 41.09
N LEU A 63 73.99 -21.54 41.31
CA LEU A 63 74.97 -20.72 42.05
C LEU A 63 75.15 -21.22 43.48
N LYS A 64 74.06 -21.51 44.20
CA LYS A 64 74.11 -22.11 45.54
C LYS A 64 74.93 -23.41 45.52
N ASP A 65 74.66 -24.31 44.59
CA ASP A 65 75.37 -25.60 44.51
C ASP A 65 76.87 -25.40 44.24
N MET A 66 77.23 -24.46 43.36
CA MET A 66 78.63 -24.12 43.10
C MET A 66 79.30 -23.48 44.32
N THR A 67 78.59 -22.67 45.13
CA THR A 67 79.13 -22.15 46.38
C THR A 67 79.41 -23.26 47.39
N SER A 68 78.55 -24.28 47.49
CA SER A 68 78.79 -25.46 48.33
C SER A 68 79.96 -26.31 47.84
N LEU A 69 80.15 -26.46 46.53
CA LEU A 69 81.33 -27.13 45.96
C LEU A 69 82.62 -26.36 46.24
N ALA A 70 82.60 -25.03 46.13
CA ALA A 70 83.74 -24.17 46.47
C ALA A 70 84.07 -24.23 47.97
N GLN A 71 83.09 -24.38 48.86
CA GLN A 71 83.32 -24.62 50.29
C GLN A 71 84.03 -25.95 50.55
N ALA A 72 83.68 -27.01 49.82
CA ALA A 72 84.27 -28.33 50.00
C ALA A 72 85.72 -28.43 49.47
N ALA A 73 86.09 -27.57 48.52
CA ALA A 73 87.41 -27.53 47.91
C ALA A 73 87.85 -26.08 47.58
N PRO A 74 88.18 -25.25 48.59
CA PRO A 74 88.43 -23.81 48.42
C PRO A 74 89.71 -23.48 47.63
N ASP A 75 90.65 -24.43 47.53
CA ASP A 75 91.92 -24.29 46.80
C ASP A 75 91.86 -24.89 45.38
N SER A 76 90.72 -25.43 44.96
CA SER A 76 90.56 -26.06 43.64
C SER A 76 90.29 -25.01 42.57
N ALA A 77 91.21 -24.89 41.61
CA ALA A 77 91.04 -24.01 40.45
C ALA A 77 89.77 -24.33 39.64
N ALA A 78 89.40 -25.61 39.54
CA ALA A 78 88.18 -26.04 38.86
C ALA A 78 86.91 -25.59 39.60
N SER A 79 86.92 -25.61 40.94
CA SER A 79 85.77 -25.14 41.74
C SER A 79 85.61 -23.62 41.65
N LEU A 80 86.72 -22.88 41.57
CA LEU A 80 86.71 -21.42 41.40
C LEU A 80 86.19 -21.01 40.01
N GLU A 81 86.59 -21.71 38.95
CA GLU A 81 86.08 -21.47 37.60
C GLU A 81 84.57 -21.74 37.48
N GLN A 82 84.10 -22.85 38.07
CA GLN A 82 82.67 -23.19 38.09
C GLN A 82 81.84 -22.20 38.91
N LEU A 83 82.36 -21.74 40.05
CA LEU A 83 81.71 -20.71 40.86
C LEU A 83 81.62 -19.38 40.11
N SER A 84 82.71 -18.94 39.46
CA SER A 84 82.73 -17.71 38.66
C SER A 84 81.71 -17.76 37.53
N ALA A 85 81.68 -18.85 36.75
CA ALA A 85 80.74 -18.99 35.64
C ALA A 85 79.27 -18.98 36.11
N ALA A 86 78.98 -19.61 37.25
CA ALA A 86 77.64 -19.57 37.83
C ALA A 86 77.27 -18.17 38.34
N ASN A 87 78.23 -17.44 38.93
CA ASN A 87 78.01 -16.11 39.46
C ASN A 87 77.73 -15.10 38.34
N ASP A 88 78.49 -15.15 37.25
CA ASP A 88 78.29 -14.33 36.05
C ASP A 88 76.91 -14.55 35.43
N LEU A 89 76.46 -15.80 35.33
CA LEU A 89 75.15 -16.14 34.78
C LEU A 89 74.02 -15.52 35.60
N VAL A 90 74.09 -15.61 36.92
CA VAL A 90 73.09 -15.00 37.82
C VAL A 90 73.17 -13.48 37.76
N TYR A 91 74.38 -12.90 37.73
CA TYR A 91 74.59 -11.45 37.59
C TYR A 91 73.89 -10.90 36.33
N ILE A 92 74.18 -11.49 35.16
CA ILE A 92 73.62 -11.05 33.88
C ILE A 92 72.10 -11.14 33.90
N ARG A 93 71.55 -12.23 34.44
CA ARG A 93 70.10 -12.45 34.49
C ARG A 93 69.42 -11.42 35.39
N PHE A 94 69.89 -11.26 36.62
CA PHE A 94 69.25 -10.37 37.58
C PHE A 94 69.44 -8.89 37.22
N LYS A 95 70.56 -8.52 36.58
CA LYS A 95 70.76 -7.18 36.00
C LYS A 95 69.79 -6.88 34.86
N ARG A 96 69.51 -7.85 34.00
CA ARG A 96 68.47 -7.72 32.95
C ARG A 96 67.07 -7.61 33.55
N ILE A 97 66.79 -8.38 34.60
CA ILE A 97 65.50 -8.38 35.29
C ILE A 97 65.24 -7.03 35.97
N ASP A 98 66.25 -6.43 36.59
CA ASP A 98 66.17 -5.11 37.24
C ASP A 98 65.96 -3.98 36.21
N GLY A 99 66.67 -4.04 35.06
CA GLY A 99 66.60 -3.01 34.02
C GLY A 99 65.37 -3.03 33.10
N THR A 100 64.55 -4.08 33.10
CA THR A 100 63.43 -4.25 32.14
C THR A 100 62.04 -3.96 32.73
N GLY A 101 61.93 -3.64 34.03
CA GLY A 101 60.67 -3.29 34.69
C GLY A 101 59.71 -4.47 34.91
N THR A 102 59.88 -5.59 34.22
CA THR A 102 58.96 -6.74 34.24
C THR A 102 58.89 -7.49 35.56
N ALA A 103 59.95 -7.50 36.39
CA ALA A 103 59.89 -8.12 37.72
C ALA A 103 59.61 -7.13 38.85
N SER A 104 59.75 -5.82 38.60
CA SER A 104 59.34 -4.76 39.54
C SER A 104 57.83 -4.72 39.75
N GLU A 105 57.05 -5.32 38.85
CA GLU A 105 55.59 -5.38 38.92
C GLU A 105 55.08 -6.57 39.76
N ILE A 106 55.95 -7.50 40.18
CA ILE A 106 55.60 -8.56 41.13
C ILE A 106 56.10 -8.17 42.51
N PRO A 107 55.21 -7.73 43.43
CA PRO A 107 55.60 -7.17 44.72
C PRO A 107 56.49 -8.10 45.55
N ALA A 108 56.28 -9.42 45.44
CA ALA A 108 57.04 -10.44 46.15
C ALA A 108 58.55 -10.46 45.77
N TYR A 109 58.87 -10.31 44.48
CA TYR A 109 60.23 -10.42 43.96
C TYR A 109 61.03 -9.12 44.04
N ALA A 110 60.35 -7.96 44.15
CA ALA A 110 61.00 -6.67 44.39
C ALA A 110 61.91 -6.68 45.63
N SER A 111 61.59 -7.52 46.62
CA SER A 111 62.40 -7.71 47.84
C SER A 111 63.53 -8.74 47.70
N ILE A 112 63.47 -9.60 46.68
CA ILE A 112 64.40 -10.73 46.47
C ILE A 112 65.56 -10.31 45.55
N VAL A 113 65.25 -9.59 44.47
CA VAL A 113 66.22 -9.16 43.44
C VAL A 113 67.42 -8.42 44.06
N PRO A 114 67.26 -7.43 44.96
CA PRO A 114 68.39 -6.72 45.54
C PRO A 114 69.30 -7.63 46.36
N ARG A 115 68.74 -8.63 47.04
CA ARG A 115 69.50 -9.58 47.88
C ARG A 115 70.29 -10.59 47.06
N VAL A 116 69.74 -11.05 45.93
CA VAL A 116 70.47 -11.91 44.98
C VAL A 116 71.63 -11.13 44.39
N VAL A 117 71.41 -9.89 43.95
CA VAL A 117 72.47 -9.02 43.40
C VAL A 117 73.58 -8.76 44.42
N ASP A 118 73.22 -8.51 45.67
CA ASP A 118 74.16 -8.31 46.77
C ASP A 118 74.99 -9.58 47.09
N ALA A 119 74.37 -10.76 47.08
CA ALA A 119 75.06 -12.04 47.23
C ALA A 119 76.04 -12.32 46.07
N VAL A 120 75.62 -12.06 44.83
CA VAL A 120 76.49 -12.18 43.65
C VAL A 120 77.67 -11.23 43.72
N THR A 121 77.44 -9.98 44.13
CA THR A 121 78.49 -8.96 44.25
C THR A 121 79.51 -9.34 45.32
N ARG A 122 79.07 -9.94 46.44
CA ARG A 122 79.98 -10.50 47.46
C ARG A 122 80.84 -11.64 46.90
N LEU A 123 80.25 -12.56 46.15
CA LEU A 123 80.99 -13.65 45.53
C LEU A 123 81.99 -13.15 44.50
N ASP A 124 81.63 -12.17 43.67
CA ASP A 124 82.55 -11.56 42.70
C ASP A 124 83.77 -10.92 43.39
N ALA A 125 83.54 -10.15 44.46
CA ALA A 125 84.61 -9.51 45.23
C ALA A 125 85.56 -10.55 45.85
N MET A 126 85.03 -11.68 46.31
CA MET A 126 85.82 -12.77 46.87
C MET A 126 86.58 -13.55 45.78
N ILE A 127 85.94 -13.85 44.64
CA ILE A 127 86.58 -14.54 43.50
C ILE A 127 87.75 -13.69 42.97
N ALA A 128 87.58 -12.37 42.89
CA ALA A 128 88.62 -11.44 42.47
C ALA A 128 89.83 -11.38 43.41
N ALA A 129 89.66 -11.71 44.70
CA ALA A 129 90.75 -11.76 45.69
C ALA A 129 91.68 -12.98 45.53
N GLY A 130 91.24 -14.02 44.81
CA GLY A 130 92.00 -15.25 44.56
C GLY A 130 92.03 -16.24 45.74
N PRO A 131 92.60 -17.45 45.56
CA PRO A 131 92.64 -18.49 46.59
C PRO A 131 93.71 -18.22 47.68
N PRO A 132 93.51 -18.71 48.92
CA PRO A 132 92.37 -19.51 49.39
C PRO A 132 91.10 -18.67 49.54
N LEU A 133 89.96 -19.20 49.09
CA LEU A 133 88.66 -18.52 49.22
C LEU A 133 88.26 -18.37 50.70
N ASP A 134 87.65 -17.24 51.04
CA ASP A 134 87.18 -16.99 52.40
C ASP A 134 86.00 -17.92 52.75
N GLU A 135 86.29 -18.93 53.56
CA GLU A 135 85.33 -19.95 53.98
C GLU A 135 84.13 -19.35 54.73
N LYS A 136 84.32 -18.24 55.44
CA LYS A 136 83.24 -17.55 56.17
C LYS A 136 82.28 -16.87 55.18
N ILE A 137 82.82 -16.15 54.19
CA ILE A 137 82.02 -15.49 53.16
C ILE A 137 81.27 -16.52 52.32
N LEU A 138 81.93 -17.61 51.93
CA LEU A 138 81.31 -18.72 51.22
C LEU A 138 80.14 -19.32 52.00
N LYS A 139 80.33 -19.57 53.30
CA LYS A 139 79.32 -20.18 54.17
C LYS A 139 78.12 -19.26 54.41
N GLU A 140 78.37 -17.99 54.69
CA GLU A 140 77.32 -16.98 54.90
C GLU A 140 76.51 -16.76 53.61
N THR A 141 77.20 -16.63 52.47
CA THR A 141 76.54 -16.40 51.17
C THR A 141 75.81 -17.64 50.67
N GLY A 142 76.35 -18.84 50.88
CA GLY A 142 75.67 -20.10 50.54
C GLY A 142 74.38 -20.30 51.33
N LEU A 143 74.39 -19.99 52.64
CA LEU A 143 73.18 -20.04 53.48
C LEU A 143 72.14 -18.97 53.06
N GLU A 144 72.60 -17.79 52.68
CA GLU A 144 71.70 -16.76 52.16
C GLU A 144 71.06 -17.17 50.82
N LEU A 145 71.84 -17.71 49.90
CA LEU A 145 71.34 -18.24 48.62
C LEU A 145 70.34 -19.37 48.85
N GLU A 146 70.58 -20.25 49.83
CA GLU A 146 69.62 -21.29 50.22
C GLU A 146 68.27 -20.70 50.66
N HIS A 147 68.29 -19.69 51.53
CA HIS A 147 67.08 -18.99 51.95
C HIS A 147 66.40 -18.24 50.80
N LEU A 148 67.17 -17.66 49.88
CA LEU A 148 66.64 -16.97 48.70
C LEU A 148 65.98 -17.95 47.74
N VAL A 149 66.59 -19.10 47.46
CA VAL A 149 65.99 -20.16 46.63
C VAL A 149 64.70 -20.69 47.24
N ALA A 150 64.68 -20.95 48.56
CA ALA A 150 63.47 -21.39 49.25
C ALA A 150 62.34 -20.36 49.15
N ARG A 151 62.65 -19.07 49.36
CA ARG A 151 61.69 -17.98 49.23
C ARG A 151 61.18 -17.80 47.79
N MET A 152 62.07 -17.87 46.80
CA MET A 152 61.68 -17.76 45.39
C MET A 152 60.78 -18.93 44.97
N ASN A 153 61.05 -20.15 45.44
CA ASN A 153 60.17 -21.29 45.19
C ASN A 153 58.78 -21.11 45.81
N ASP A 154 58.69 -20.67 47.07
CA ASP A 154 57.41 -20.42 47.74
C ASP A 154 56.59 -19.35 46.99
N GLU A 155 57.23 -18.26 46.58
CA GLU A 155 56.57 -17.20 45.80
C GLU A 155 56.19 -17.66 44.38
N TYR A 156 57.00 -18.52 43.75
CA TYR A 156 56.68 -19.10 42.44
C TYR A 156 55.43 -19.98 42.48
N TYR A 157 55.29 -20.84 43.50
CA TYR A 157 54.10 -21.67 43.66
C TYR A 157 52.86 -20.83 43.97
N LYS A 158 52.96 -19.85 44.90
CA LYS A 158 51.85 -18.93 45.21
C LYS A 158 51.39 -18.15 43.99
N TYR A 159 52.31 -17.57 43.23
CA TYR A 159 51.99 -16.81 42.03
C TYR A 159 51.42 -17.68 40.90
N GLY A 160 51.90 -18.92 40.78
CA GLY A 160 51.35 -19.91 39.84
C GLY A 160 49.90 -20.29 40.15
N ASP A 161 49.56 -20.45 41.42
CA ASP A 161 48.19 -20.73 41.87
C ASP A 161 47.26 -19.52 41.63
N GLU A 162 47.72 -18.30 41.93
CA GLU A 162 46.97 -17.06 41.64
C GLU A 162 46.67 -16.90 40.15
N ILE A 163 47.67 -17.09 39.28
CA ILE A 163 47.49 -17.01 37.82
C ILE A 163 46.53 -18.10 37.31
N ASN A 164 46.61 -19.32 37.83
CA ASN A 164 45.70 -20.39 37.44
C ASN A 164 44.24 -20.07 37.82
N VAL A 165 44.03 -19.48 39.00
CA VAL A 165 42.70 -19.01 39.44
C VAL A 165 42.19 -17.89 38.53
N ASP A 166 43.04 -16.92 38.18
CA ASP A 166 42.70 -15.82 37.29
C ASP A 166 42.35 -16.31 35.87
N LEU A 167 43.18 -17.19 35.28
CA LEU A 167 42.93 -17.79 33.96
C LEU A 167 41.62 -18.59 33.91
N TYR A 168 41.34 -19.38 34.95
CA TYR A 168 40.10 -20.13 35.05
C TYR A 168 38.88 -19.19 35.16
N SER A 169 39.02 -18.10 35.93
CA SER A 169 37.97 -17.09 36.06
C SER A 169 37.72 -16.34 34.74
N ALA A 170 38.77 -16.07 33.97
CA ALA A 170 38.72 -15.44 32.66
C ALA A 170 38.02 -16.34 31.64
N GLU A 171 38.40 -17.62 31.56
CA GLU A 171 37.77 -18.60 30.66
C GLU A 171 36.27 -18.75 30.96
N LYS A 172 35.91 -18.84 32.24
CA LYS A 172 34.51 -18.93 32.69
C LYS A 172 33.72 -17.66 32.37
N SER A 173 34.36 -16.49 32.39
CA SER A 173 33.74 -15.22 32.03
C SER A 173 33.55 -15.09 30.51
N LEU A 174 34.55 -15.53 29.72
CA LEU A 174 34.50 -15.57 28.26
C LEU A 174 33.39 -16.50 27.74
N LYS A 175 33.26 -17.71 28.30
CA LYS A 175 32.18 -18.65 27.93
C LYS A 175 30.80 -18.05 28.22
N ARG A 176 30.63 -17.41 29.38
CA ARG A 176 29.36 -16.73 29.75
C ARG A 176 29.02 -15.62 28.78
N PHE A 177 30.00 -14.82 28.37
CA PHE A 177 29.80 -13.76 27.38
C PHE A 177 29.40 -14.29 26.00
N ASN A 178 30.03 -15.37 25.52
CA ASN A 178 29.65 -16.00 24.26
C ASN A 178 28.20 -16.50 24.27
N TYR A 179 27.74 -17.11 25.36
CA TYR A 179 26.33 -17.50 25.51
C TYR A 179 25.38 -16.30 25.52
N GLN A 180 25.76 -15.20 26.19
CA GLN A 180 24.96 -13.98 26.20
C GLN A 180 24.88 -13.34 24.81
N ILE A 181 25.96 -13.33 24.02
CA ILE A 181 25.94 -12.86 22.63
C ILE A 181 25.02 -13.74 21.78
N ALA A 182 25.15 -15.07 21.88
CA ALA A 182 24.34 -15.99 21.09
C ALA A 182 22.84 -15.82 21.42
N PHE A 183 22.50 -15.72 22.70
CA PHE A 183 21.13 -15.44 23.15
C PHE A 183 20.65 -14.08 22.64
N ALA A 184 21.51 -13.06 22.70
CA ALA A 184 21.19 -11.72 22.25
C ALA A 184 20.85 -11.68 20.75
N LEU A 185 21.69 -12.30 19.92
CA LEU A 185 21.49 -12.41 18.48
C LEU A 185 20.20 -13.18 18.14
N ALA A 186 19.88 -14.24 18.88
CA ALA A 186 18.66 -15.00 18.68
C ALA A 186 17.40 -14.18 18.98
N VAL A 187 17.38 -13.46 20.11
CA VAL A 187 16.25 -12.58 20.48
C VAL A 187 16.07 -11.46 19.45
N LEU A 188 17.16 -10.79 19.04
CA LEU A 188 17.11 -9.73 18.03
C LEU A 188 16.60 -10.24 16.69
N SER A 189 17.03 -11.43 16.27
CA SER A 189 16.56 -12.05 15.02
C SER A 189 15.06 -12.36 15.06
N LEU A 190 14.56 -12.90 16.17
CA LEU A 190 13.13 -13.19 16.34
C LEU A 190 12.29 -11.91 16.29
N LEU A 191 12.78 -10.84 16.91
CA LEU A 191 12.17 -9.51 16.91
C LEU A 191 12.13 -8.87 15.52
N ALA A 192 13.23 -8.98 14.77
CA ALA A 192 13.31 -8.51 13.38
C ALA A 192 12.32 -9.25 12.47
N ILE A 193 12.20 -10.57 12.61
CA ILE A 193 11.22 -11.37 11.85
C ILE A 193 9.79 -10.98 12.23
N GLY A 194 9.48 -10.86 13.52
CA GLY A 194 8.14 -10.48 13.99
C GLY A 194 7.70 -9.11 13.47
N THR A 195 8.60 -8.11 13.53
CA THR A 195 8.34 -6.77 12.99
C THR A 195 8.18 -6.77 11.47
N ALA A 196 8.97 -7.56 10.73
CA ALA A 196 8.83 -7.70 9.29
C ALA A 196 7.48 -8.30 8.89
N VAL A 197 7.04 -9.38 9.57
CA VAL A 197 5.74 -10.03 9.32
C VAL A 197 4.59 -9.05 9.59
N LEU A 198 4.65 -8.29 10.69
CA LEU A 198 3.66 -7.25 11.01
C LEU A 198 3.58 -6.15 9.95
N LEU A 199 4.74 -5.68 9.45
CA LEU A 199 4.80 -4.65 8.41
C LEU A 199 4.22 -5.14 7.07
N ILE A 200 4.49 -6.39 6.70
CA ILE A 200 3.96 -7.01 5.48
C ILE A 200 2.42 -7.12 5.58
N GLY A 201 1.90 -7.65 6.69
CA GLY A 201 0.45 -7.75 6.91
C GLY A 201 -0.27 -6.40 6.89
N ARG A 202 0.36 -5.34 7.43
CA ARG A 202 -0.17 -3.97 7.37
C ARG A 202 -0.28 -3.47 5.93
N ARG A 203 0.76 -3.66 5.11
CA ARG A 203 0.75 -3.21 3.70
C ARG A 203 -0.37 -3.88 2.90
N GLU A 204 -0.58 -5.18 3.11
CA GLU A 204 -1.62 -5.92 2.40
C GLU A 204 -3.03 -5.47 2.83
N THR A 205 -3.22 -5.20 4.12
CA THR A 205 -4.50 -4.72 4.66
C THR A 205 -4.82 -3.31 4.17
N ILE A 206 -3.83 -2.41 4.18
CA ILE A 206 -3.99 -1.04 3.65
C ILE A 206 -4.33 -1.07 2.16
N ARG A 207 -3.62 -1.87 1.34
CA ARG A 207 -3.96 -1.99 -0.09
C ARG A 207 -5.37 -2.52 -0.32
N LYS A 208 -5.82 -3.50 0.46
CA LYS A 208 -7.20 -4.02 0.39
C LYS A 208 -8.21 -2.95 0.79
N LEU A 209 -7.94 -2.17 1.83
CA LEU A 209 -8.80 -1.06 2.27
C LEU A 209 -8.82 0.07 1.24
N GLU A 210 -7.69 0.44 0.64
CA GLU A 210 -7.61 1.42 -0.45
C GLU A 210 -8.36 0.93 -1.70
N PHE A 211 -8.21 -0.35 -2.05
CA PHE A 211 -8.95 -0.97 -3.16
C PHE A 211 -10.46 -0.89 -2.95
N LEU A 212 -10.95 -1.30 -1.76
CA LEU A 212 -12.37 -1.25 -1.42
C LEU A 212 -12.90 0.18 -1.28
N ALA A 213 -12.07 1.11 -0.81
CA ALA A 213 -12.49 2.50 -0.62
C ALA A 213 -12.57 3.25 -1.96
N TRP A 214 -11.70 2.96 -2.93
CA TRP A 214 -11.50 3.79 -4.12
C TRP A 214 -11.84 3.11 -5.45
N ARG A 215 -12.15 1.82 -5.48
CA ARG A 215 -12.59 1.12 -6.69
C ARG A 215 -14.01 0.59 -6.56
N ASP A 216 -14.67 0.42 -7.69
CA ASP A 216 -15.97 -0.22 -7.82
C ASP A 216 -15.78 -1.74 -7.90
N ALA A 217 -16.57 -2.50 -7.13
CA ALA A 217 -16.39 -3.95 -7.00
C ALA A 217 -16.78 -4.73 -8.26
N ALA A 218 -17.68 -4.19 -9.09
CA ALA A 218 -18.17 -4.89 -10.28
C ALA A 218 -17.34 -4.60 -11.54
N THR A 219 -16.76 -3.40 -11.64
CA THR A 219 -16.02 -2.94 -12.82
C THR A 219 -14.53 -2.72 -12.60
N GLU A 220 -14.08 -2.75 -11.35
CA GLU A 220 -12.72 -2.42 -10.91
C GLU A 220 -12.26 -0.99 -11.24
N LEU A 221 -13.06 -0.17 -11.91
CA LEU A 221 -12.78 1.25 -12.15
C LEU A 221 -12.69 2.02 -10.83
N LYS A 222 -12.15 3.24 -10.89
CA LYS A 222 -12.27 4.18 -9.75
C LYS A 222 -13.74 4.41 -9.44
N ASN A 223 -14.08 4.50 -8.17
CA ASN A 223 -15.46 4.75 -7.75
C ASN A 223 -15.73 6.24 -7.53
N ARG A 224 -16.99 6.57 -7.23
CA ARG A 224 -17.43 7.93 -6.88
C ARG A 224 -16.66 8.56 -5.72
N ALA A 225 -16.25 7.76 -4.72
CA ALA A 225 -15.48 8.27 -3.58
C ALA A 225 -14.09 8.74 -4.00
N TRP A 226 -13.43 8.00 -4.90
CA TRP A 226 -12.16 8.42 -5.49
C TRP A 226 -12.31 9.75 -6.23
N MET A 227 -13.34 9.88 -7.08
CA MET A 227 -13.60 11.12 -7.83
C MET A 227 -13.82 12.30 -6.91
N SER A 228 -14.64 12.14 -5.86
CA SER A 228 -14.91 13.19 -4.88
C SER A 228 -13.62 13.69 -4.22
N ALA A 229 -12.70 12.78 -3.88
CA ALA A 229 -11.44 13.12 -3.23
C ALA A 229 -10.35 13.67 -4.17
N ASN A 230 -10.38 13.37 -5.47
CA ASN A 230 -9.25 13.63 -6.39
C ASN A 230 -9.57 14.57 -7.56
N ARG A 231 -10.84 14.93 -7.78
CA ARG A 231 -11.24 15.80 -8.91
C ARG A 231 -10.55 17.18 -8.90
N ASP A 232 -10.41 17.79 -7.73
CA ASP A 232 -9.79 19.11 -7.60
C ASP A 232 -8.26 19.02 -7.81
N VAL A 233 -7.64 17.92 -7.37
CA VAL A 233 -6.23 17.62 -7.65
C VAL A 233 -5.98 17.48 -9.16
N MET A 234 -6.88 16.81 -9.89
CA MET A 234 -6.77 16.69 -11.35
C MET A 234 -6.90 18.05 -12.04
N LEU A 235 -7.83 18.90 -11.58
CA LEU A 235 -8.00 20.26 -12.08
C LEU A 235 -6.76 21.13 -11.84
N ASP A 236 -6.22 21.08 -10.62
CA ASP A 236 -5.02 21.84 -10.28
C ASP A 236 -3.80 21.37 -11.07
N ARG A 237 -3.66 20.06 -11.33
CA ARG A 237 -2.63 19.53 -12.22
C ARG A 237 -2.75 20.10 -13.63
N ALA A 238 -3.95 20.09 -14.22
CA ALA A 238 -4.17 20.65 -15.55
C ALA A 238 -3.86 22.16 -15.58
N ARG A 239 -4.29 22.90 -14.54
CA ARG A 239 -4.02 24.33 -14.38
C ARG A 239 -2.53 24.64 -14.30
N LEU A 240 -1.79 23.93 -13.45
CA LEU A 240 -0.35 24.10 -13.28
C LEU A 240 0.43 23.75 -14.56
N ALA A 241 -0.03 22.74 -15.31
CA ALA A 241 0.57 22.33 -16.56
C ALA A 241 0.17 23.23 -17.76
N GLY A 242 -0.73 24.21 -17.58
CA GLY A 242 -1.27 25.02 -18.69
C GLY A 242 -2.11 24.20 -19.69
N LYS A 243 -2.61 23.03 -19.27
CA LYS A 243 -3.38 22.08 -20.07
C LYS A 243 -4.89 22.22 -19.80
N GLN A 244 -5.69 21.58 -20.64
CA GLN A 244 -7.13 21.46 -20.44
C GLN A 244 -7.45 20.22 -19.60
N LEU A 245 -8.44 20.32 -18.72
CA LEU A 245 -9.09 19.15 -18.13
C LEU A 245 -10.42 18.92 -18.83
N ARG A 246 -10.56 17.80 -19.52
CA ARG A 246 -11.79 17.37 -20.20
C ARG A 246 -12.52 16.39 -19.29
N LEU A 247 -13.76 16.70 -18.96
CA LEU A 247 -14.65 15.86 -18.18
C LEU A 247 -15.73 15.30 -19.09
N PHE A 248 -15.75 13.97 -19.24
CA PHE A 248 -16.78 13.23 -19.95
C PHE A 248 -17.71 12.58 -18.91
N LEU A 249 -19.01 12.79 -19.06
CA LEU A 249 -20.06 12.02 -18.39
C LEU A 249 -20.67 11.07 -19.41
N ILE A 250 -20.86 9.82 -19.00
CA ILE A 250 -21.25 8.71 -19.87
C ILE A 250 -22.39 7.97 -19.18
N ASP A 251 -23.45 7.68 -19.91
CA ASP A 251 -24.61 6.94 -19.43
C ASP A 251 -24.99 5.86 -20.43
N LEU A 252 -25.23 4.64 -19.96
CA LEU A 252 -25.61 3.53 -20.83
C LEU A 252 -27.08 3.63 -21.23
N ASP A 253 -27.31 3.74 -22.53
CA ASP A 253 -28.64 3.81 -23.09
C ASP A 253 -29.38 2.49 -22.89
N HIS A 254 -30.61 2.55 -22.36
CA HIS A 254 -31.49 1.40 -22.20
C HIS A 254 -30.92 0.27 -21.32
N PHE A 255 -30.00 0.57 -20.39
CA PHE A 255 -29.42 -0.44 -19.49
C PHE A 255 -30.48 -1.22 -18.70
N LYS A 256 -31.52 -0.53 -18.22
CA LYS A 256 -32.66 -1.18 -17.56
C LYS A 256 -33.35 -2.21 -18.45
N SER A 257 -33.60 -1.90 -19.73
CA SER A 257 -34.21 -2.84 -20.68
C SER A 257 -33.34 -4.07 -20.92
N VAL A 258 -32.01 -3.93 -20.89
CA VAL A 258 -31.09 -5.08 -20.94
C VAL A 258 -31.25 -5.97 -19.71
N ASN A 259 -31.30 -5.38 -18.51
CA ASN A 259 -31.55 -6.13 -17.28
C ASN A 259 -32.90 -6.84 -17.28
N ASP A 260 -33.95 -6.17 -17.73
CA ASP A 260 -35.32 -6.70 -17.75
C ASP A 260 -35.46 -7.84 -18.79
N THR A 261 -34.74 -7.76 -19.91
CA THR A 261 -34.82 -8.74 -21.01
C THR A 261 -33.89 -9.95 -20.81
N PHE A 262 -32.64 -9.70 -20.41
CA PHE A 262 -31.59 -10.73 -20.36
C PHE A 262 -31.15 -11.08 -18.94
N GLY A 263 -31.71 -10.42 -17.92
CA GLY A 263 -31.39 -10.61 -16.52
C GLY A 263 -30.16 -9.82 -16.06
N HIS A 264 -30.09 -9.60 -14.74
CA HIS A 264 -29.01 -8.84 -14.10
C HIS A 264 -27.61 -9.38 -14.36
N HIS A 265 -27.45 -10.69 -14.58
CA HIS A 265 -26.15 -11.28 -14.90
C HIS A 265 -25.57 -10.72 -16.22
N VAL A 266 -26.41 -10.59 -17.26
CA VAL A 266 -26.00 -10.00 -18.54
C VAL A 266 -25.76 -8.50 -18.41
N GLY A 267 -26.53 -7.81 -17.58
CA GLY A 267 -26.28 -6.41 -17.22
C GLY A 267 -24.92 -6.20 -16.54
N ASP A 268 -24.54 -7.07 -15.60
CA ASP A 268 -23.22 -7.03 -14.96
C ASP A 268 -22.08 -7.27 -15.96
N LEU A 269 -22.27 -8.19 -16.91
CA LEU A 269 -21.32 -8.41 -18.01
C LEU A 269 -21.22 -7.20 -18.93
N LEU A 270 -22.34 -6.53 -19.21
CA LEU A 270 -22.35 -5.29 -19.99
C LEU A 270 -21.57 -4.17 -19.29
N LEU A 271 -21.76 -3.99 -17.98
CA LEU A 271 -21.01 -3.03 -17.18
C LEU A 271 -19.50 -3.32 -17.22
N LYS A 272 -19.10 -4.60 -17.16
CA LYS A 272 -17.70 -5.03 -17.28
C LYS A 272 -17.14 -4.73 -18.67
N ALA A 273 -17.87 -5.05 -19.74
CA ALA A 273 -17.45 -4.76 -21.10
C ALA A 273 -17.23 -3.25 -21.35
N VAL A 274 -18.12 -2.41 -20.80
CA VAL A 274 -17.97 -0.95 -20.81
C VAL A 274 -16.74 -0.53 -20.02
N ALA A 275 -16.53 -1.10 -18.84
CA ALA A 275 -15.37 -0.80 -18.01
C ALA A 275 -14.04 -1.15 -18.69
N GLU A 276 -13.95 -2.28 -19.38
CA GLU A 276 -12.77 -2.69 -20.16
C GLU A 276 -12.45 -1.68 -21.27
N ILE A 277 -13.48 -1.16 -21.96
CA ILE A 277 -13.30 -0.11 -22.98
C ILE A 277 -12.72 1.16 -22.32
N LEU A 278 -13.26 1.57 -21.17
CA LEU A 278 -12.79 2.75 -20.46
C LEU A 278 -11.38 2.58 -19.88
N GLN A 279 -11.04 1.39 -19.40
CA GLN A 279 -9.67 1.05 -18.96
C GLN A 279 -8.68 1.12 -20.13
N SER A 280 -9.09 0.74 -21.34
CA SER A 280 -8.21 0.79 -22.53
C SER A 280 -7.77 2.21 -22.94
N VAL A 281 -8.47 3.24 -22.45
CA VAL A 281 -8.10 4.65 -22.69
C VAL A 281 -7.41 5.30 -21.50
N GLU A 282 -7.32 4.62 -20.35
CA GLU A 282 -6.61 5.14 -19.18
C GLU A 282 -5.13 5.37 -19.48
N ARG A 283 -4.60 6.45 -18.93
CA ARG A 283 -3.18 6.82 -19.00
C ARG A 283 -2.77 7.31 -17.62
N PRO A 284 -1.67 6.79 -17.05
CA PRO A 284 -1.19 7.23 -15.74
C PRO A 284 -1.15 8.76 -15.66
N ASP A 285 -1.79 9.31 -14.63
CA ASP A 285 -1.86 10.74 -14.31
C ASP A 285 -2.51 11.68 -15.35
N GLU A 286 -2.84 11.19 -16.55
CA GLU A 286 -3.46 11.98 -17.63
C GLU A 286 -4.93 11.62 -17.85
N VAL A 287 -5.29 10.34 -17.90
CA VAL A 287 -6.66 9.89 -18.21
C VAL A 287 -7.11 8.87 -17.17
N VAL A 288 -8.19 9.19 -16.45
CA VAL A 288 -8.75 8.36 -15.40
C VAL A 288 -10.22 8.04 -15.69
N ALA A 289 -10.55 6.75 -15.67
CA ALA A 289 -11.91 6.25 -15.83
C ALA A 289 -12.55 5.93 -14.47
N ILE A 290 -13.82 6.32 -14.33
CA ILE A 290 -14.55 6.31 -13.06
C ILE A 290 -15.93 5.71 -13.31
N ARG A 291 -16.41 4.86 -12.41
CA ARG A 291 -17.82 4.50 -12.30
C ARG A 291 -18.48 5.33 -11.20
N LEU A 292 -19.52 6.07 -11.56
CA LEU A 292 -20.27 6.92 -10.62
C LEU A 292 -21.29 6.11 -9.82
N GLY A 293 -21.89 5.09 -10.45
CA GLY A 293 -22.89 4.20 -9.87
C GLY A 293 -23.92 3.81 -10.93
N GLY A 294 -24.64 2.71 -10.72
CA GLY A 294 -25.62 2.24 -11.71
C GLY A 294 -24.98 2.02 -13.09
N ASP A 295 -25.53 2.68 -14.10
CA ASP A 295 -25.11 2.75 -15.49
C ASP A 295 -24.30 4.02 -15.85
N GLU A 296 -23.92 4.81 -14.85
CA GLU A 296 -23.19 6.06 -15.03
C GLU A 296 -21.67 5.90 -14.86
N PHE A 297 -20.93 6.47 -15.81
CA PHE A 297 -19.48 6.50 -15.85
C PHE A 297 -18.98 7.92 -16.10
N ALA A 298 -17.73 8.17 -15.76
CA ALA A 298 -17.04 9.42 -16.07
C ALA A 298 -15.61 9.15 -16.51
N VAL A 299 -15.08 10.04 -17.36
CA VAL A 299 -13.66 10.07 -17.72
C VAL A 299 -13.13 11.48 -17.49
N MET A 300 -12.01 11.59 -16.77
CA MET A 300 -11.25 12.84 -16.65
C MET A 300 -9.98 12.70 -17.47
N ALA A 301 -9.76 13.61 -18.41
CA ALA A 301 -8.59 13.60 -19.30
C ALA A 301 -7.89 14.96 -19.32
N ILE A 302 -6.62 14.98 -18.90
CA ILE A 302 -5.73 16.12 -19.07
C ILE A 302 -5.13 16.05 -20.48
N ALA A 303 -5.37 17.09 -21.27
CA ALA A 303 -4.93 17.14 -22.66
C ALA A 303 -4.39 18.52 -23.03
N ASP A 304 -3.51 18.57 -24.02
CA ASP A 304 -3.00 19.84 -24.53
C ASP A 304 -4.13 20.64 -25.21
N ARG A 305 -4.08 21.97 -25.08
CA ARG A 305 -5.11 22.88 -25.64
C ARG A 305 -5.30 22.71 -27.15
N HIS A 306 -4.24 22.36 -27.87
CA HIS A 306 -4.24 22.18 -29.32
C HIS A 306 -4.59 20.76 -29.76
N ALA A 307 -4.66 19.79 -28.84
CA ALA A 307 -5.11 18.45 -29.17
C ALA A 307 -6.60 18.51 -29.55
N ALA A 308 -7.01 17.80 -30.59
CA ALA A 308 -8.41 17.74 -31.00
C ALA A 308 -9.32 17.46 -29.79
N ALA A 309 -10.17 18.43 -29.43
CA ALA A 309 -11.00 18.41 -28.22
C ALA A 309 -11.83 17.14 -28.14
N ASP A 310 -12.38 16.77 -29.30
CA ASP A 310 -13.39 15.74 -29.47
C ASP A 310 -12.82 14.35 -29.82
N ALA A 311 -11.50 14.21 -30.02
CA ALA A 311 -10.93 12.94 -30.50
C ALA A 311 -11.18 11.78 -29.53
N LEU A 312 -10.99 12.02 -28.22
CA LEU A 312 -11.28 11.02 -27.20
C LEU A 312 -12.79 10.75 -27.09
N GLY A 313 -13.63 11.79 -27.14
CA GLY A 313 -15.08 11.65 -27.07
C GLY A 313 -15.65 10.84 -28.25
N ASN A 314 -15.18 11.11 -29.46
CA ASN A 314 -15.55 10.35 -30.66
C ASN A 314 -15.07 8.90 -30.60
N ARG A 315 -13.84 8.66 -30.14
CA ARG A 315 -13.32 7.30 -29.95
C ARG A 315 -14.16 6.52 -28.92
N LEU A 316 -14.50 7.17 -27.79
CA LEU A 316 -15.37 6.57 -26.78
C LEU A 316 -16.75 6.26 -27.35
N ARG A 317 -17.36 7.20 -28.07
CA ARG A 317 -18.65 7.00 -28.74
C ARG A 317 -18.61 5.80 -29.68
N GLU A 318 -17.59 5.66 -30.51
CA GLU A 318 -17.48 4.52 -31.44
C GLU A 318 -17.31 3.18 -30.72
N GLN A 319 -16.51 3.13 -29.67
CA GLN A 319 -16.27 1.88 -28.92
C GLN A 319 -17.46 1.48 -28.05
N LEU A 320 -18.18 2.46 -27.49
CA LEU A 320 -19.32 2.23 -26.60
C LEU A 320 -20.64 2.01 -27.36
N ASN A 321 -20.70 2.33 -28.66
CA ASN A 321 -21.88 2.13 -29.50
C ASN A 321 -21.69 1.01 -30.53
N ARG A 322 -21.43 -0.21 -30.04
CA ARG A 322 -21.25 -1.43 -30.84
C ARG A 322 -21.99 -2.62 -30.23
N PHE A 323 -22.18 -3.69 -30.99
CA PHE A 323 -22.69 -4.94 -30.44
C PHE A 323 -21.60 -5.67 -29.64
N ALA A 324 -21.98 -6.25 -28.50
CA ALA A 324 -21.17 -7.14 -27.70
C ALA A 324 -21.83 -8.51 -27.59
N GLU A 325 -21.01 -9.56 -27.59
CA GLU A 325 -21.47 -10.91 -27.31
C GLU A 325 -21.32 -11.17 -25.80
N LEU A 326 -22.45 -11.28 -25.10
CA LEU A 326 -22.50 -11.41 -23.65
C LEU A 326 -23.31 -12.65 -23.30
N ALA A 327 -22.66 -13.66 -22.69
CA ALA A 327 -23.30 -14.93 -22.32
C ALA A 327 -24.09 -15.60 -23.48
N GLY A 328 -23.59 -15.51 -24.72
CA GLY A 328 -24.24 -16.07 -25.91
C GLY A 328 -25.36 -15.20 -26.51
N HIS A 329 -25.57 -13.99 -25.99
CA HIS A 329 -26.50 -13.01 -26.55
C HIS A 329 -25.76 -11.90 -27.30
N HIS A 330 -26.28 -11.47 -28.44
CA HIS A 330 -25.84 -10.26 -29.11
C HIS A 330 -26.58 -9.05 -28.55
N VAL A 331 -25.91 -8.32 -27.65
CA VAL A 331 -26.46 -7.14 -26.98
C VAL A 331 -25.89 -5.88 -27.61
N ARG A 332 -26.74 -4.93 -27.98
CA ARG A 332 -26.29 -3.61 -28.44
C ARG A 332 -25.82 -2.80 -27.24
N MET A 333 -24.53 -2.48 -27.18
CA MET A 333 -24.04 -1.46 -26.26
C MET A 333 -24.40 -0.10 -26.86
N GLY A 334 -25.09 0.73 -26.06
CA GLY A 334 -25.42 2.11 -26.40
C GLY A 334 -24.99 3.01 -25.25
N ALA A 335 -24.31 4.11 -25.55
CA ALA A 335 -23.95 5.10 -24.54
C ALA A 335 -24.06 6.52 -25.09
N SER A 336 -24.68 7.39 -24.30
CA SER A 336 -24.72 8.83 -24.51
C SER A 336 -23.60 9.50 -23.71
N ILE A 337 -22.93 10.48 -24.32
CA ILE A 337 -21.73 11.12 -23.75
C ILE A 337 -21.86 12.64 -23.80
N GLY A 338 -21.70 13.30 -22.66
CA GLY A 338 -21.56 14.75 -22.55
C GLY A 338 -20.16 15.15 -22.12
N MET A 339 -19.57 16.19 -22.71
CA MET A 339 -18.25 16.70 -22.30
C MET A 339 -18.24 18.19 -21.97
N ALA A 340 -17.52 18.56 -20.91
CA ALA A 340 -17.10 19.93 -20.65
C ALA A 340 -15.58 20.01 -20.46
N CYS A 341 -14.94 21.15 -20.79
CA CYS A 341 -13.50 21.32 -20.61
C CYS A 341 -13.17 22.56 -19.79
N PHE A 342 -12.22 22.43 -18.87
CA PHE A 342 -11.54 23.57 -18.26
C PHE A 342 -10.42 24.03 -19.20
N PRO A 343 -10.20 25.36 -19.34
CA PRO A 343 -10.94 26.45 -18.69
C PRO A 343 -12.19 26.94 -19.46
N GLU A 344 -12.43 26.48 -20.68
CA GLU A 344 -13.39 27.10 -21.61
C GLU A 344 -14.85 27.00 -21.15
N HIS A 345 -15.22 25.90 -20.51
CA HIS A 345 -16.58 25.57 -20.08
C HIS A 345 -16.73 25.67 -18.56
N GLY A 346 -15.76 26.19 -17.83
CA GLY A 346 -15.81 26.34 -16.38
C GLY A 346 -14.44 26.41 -15.74
N SER A 347 -14.31 27.15 -14.64
CA SER A 347 -13.06 27.33 -13.87
C SER A 347 -12.92 26.36 -12.69
N ASP A 348 -13.98 25.64 -12.35
CA ASP A 348 -14.08 24.70 -11.22
C ASP A 348 -14.83 23.41 -11.64
N ILE A 349 -14.60 22.31 -10.91
CA ILE A 349 -15.19 21.00 -11.23
C ILE A 349 -16.73 21.00 -11.14
N SER A 350 -17.33 21.78 -10.23
CA SER A 350 -18.79 21.79 -10.08
C SER A 350 -19.46 22.40 -11.32
N THR A 351 -18.88 23.46 -11.87
CA THR A 351 -19.34 24.07 -13.14
C THR A 351 -19.13 23.11 -14.31
N LEU A 352 -17.98 22.43 -14.39
CA LEU A 352 -17.74 21.44 -15.45
C LEU A 352 -18.73 20.27 -15.39
N LEU A 353 -19.03 19.75 -14.18
CA LEU A 353 -20.01 18.68 -14.00
C LEU A 353 -21.38 19.09 -14.51
N ARG A 354 -21.87 20.26 -14.08
CA ARG A 354 -23.17 20.79 -14.52
C ARG A 354 -23.23 20.93 -16.04
N ASN A 355 -22.18 21.49 -16.64
CA ASN A 355 -22.15 21.75 -18.08
C ASN A 355 -21.99 20.44 -18.89
N ALA A 356 -21.21 19.48 -18.40
CA ALA A 356 -21.11 18.15 -19.02
C ALA A 356 -22.45 17.39 -18.93
N ASP A 357 -23.19 17.54 -17.83
CA ASP A 357 -24.51 16.95 -17.63
C ASP A 357 -25.56 17.55 -18.60
N SER A 358 -25.58 18.87 -18.77
CA SER A 358 -26.42 19.50 -19.80
C SER A 358 -26.11 18.98 -21.21
N ALA A 359 -24.83 18.78 -21.54
CA ALA A 359 -24.43 18.19 -22.82
C ALA A 359 -24.86 16.73 -22.94
N LEU A 360 -24.75 15.94 -21.86
CA LEU A 360 -25.19 14.55 -21.81
C LEU A 360 -26.70 14.43 -22.00
N TYR A 361 -27.48 15.31 -21.36
CA TYR A 361 -28.93 15.37 -21.55
C TYR A 361 -29.28 15.65 -23.01
N VAL A 362 -28.62 16.64 -23.63
CA VAL A 362 -28.83 16.93 -25.06
C VAL A 362 -28.44 15.74 -25.93
N ALA A 363 -27.36 15.01 -25.62
CA ALA A 363 -26.99 13.78 -26.33
C ALA A 363 -28.07 12.68 -26.21
N LYS A 364 -28.65 12.49 -25.01
CA LYS A 364 -29.77 11.56 -24.81
C LYS A 364 -31.01 11.99 -25.57
N ALA A 365 -31.28 13.30 -25.59
CA ALA A 365 -32.39 13.85 -26.31
C ALA A 365 -32.16 13.74 -27.83
N GLU A 366 -31.02 14.04 -28.41
CA GLU A 366 -30.82 14.05 -29.87
C GLU A 366 -30.82 12.64 -30.52
N GLY A 367 -31.26 11.60 -29.82
CA GLY A 367 -31.44 10.24 -30.35
C GLY A 367 -30.64 9.17 -29.61
N ARG A 368 -29.97 9.53 -28.51
CA ARG A 368 -29.04 8.68 -27.74
C ARG A 368 -27.84 8.22 -28.58
N SER A 369 -26.93 7.46 -27.97
CA SER A 369 -25.74 6.91 -28.65
C SER A 369 -24.83 8.00 -29.27
N GLY A 370 -24.93 9.21 -28.73
CA GLY A 370 -24.31 10.42 -29.24
C GLY A 370 -23.20 10.94 -28.33
N PHE A 371 -22.37 11.82 -28.89
CA PHE A 371 -21.36 12.57 -28.15
C PHE A 371 -21.59 14.06 -28.38
N VAL A 372 -21.77 14.81 -27.29
CA VAL A 372 -22.02 16.25 -27.35
C VAL A 372 -21.01 16.97 -26.45
N THR A 373 -20.29 17.92 -27.04
CA THR A 373 -19.40 18.83 -26.34
C THR A 373 -20.18 20.07 -25.93
N PHE A 374 -20.17 20.40 -24.63
CA PHE A 374 -20.82 21.58 -24.10
C PHE A 374 -20.39 22.85 -24.84
N SER A 375 -21.34 23.73 -25.05
CA SER A 375 -21.14 25.09 -25.52
C SER A 375 -22.24 25.96 -24.91
N PRO A 376 -22.07 27.29 -24.80
CA PRO A 376 -23.15 28.16 -24.35
C PRO A 376 -24.44 28.02 -25.19
N ALA A 377 -24.33 27.66 -26.47
CA ALA A 377 -25.48 27.40 -27.34
C ALA A 377 -26.27 26.12 -26.94
N ILE A 378 -25.64 25.16 -26.26
CA ILE A 378 -26.29 23.95 -25.75
C ILE A 378 -27.22 24.25 -24.59
N LEU A 379 -26.93 25.27 -23.77
CA LEU A 379 -27.84 25.68 -22.69
C LEU A 379 -29.21 26.07 -23.25
N ASN A 380 -29.24 26.84 -24.35
CA ASN A 380 -30.49 27.18 -25.02
C ASN A 380 -31.24 25.95 -25.53
N ARG A 381 -30.54 24.94 -26.06
CA ARG A 381 -31.17 23.69 -26.52
C ARG A 381 -31.71 22.86 -25.35
N PHE A 382 -30.95 22.78 -24.27
CA PHE A 382 -31.32 22.12 -23.02
C PHE A 382 -32.59 22.76 -22.42
N ASP A 383 -32.59 24.09 -22.27
CA ASP A 383 -33.73 24.85 -21.75
C ASP A 383 -34.96 24.73 -22.65
N MET A 384 -34.78 24.77 -23.97
CA MET A 384 -35.87 24.51 -24.92
C MET A 384 -36.45 23.09 -24.73
N GLN A 385 -35.60 22.07 -24.62
CA GLN A 385 -36.07 20.68 -24.43
C GLN A 385 -36.83 20.50 -23.12
N LEU A 386 -36.33 21.04 -22.01
CA LEU A 386 -37.03 21.00 -20.73
C LEU A 386 -38.36 21.77 -20.77
N GLY A 387 -38.38 22.95 -21.39
CA GLY A 387 -39.58 23.75 -21.57
C GLY A 387 -40.64 23.01 -22.39
N GLU A 388 -40.22 22.29 -23.43
CA GLU A 388 -41.09 21.47 -24.26
C GLU A 388 -41.66 20.27 -23.50
N GLU A 389 -40.84 19.53 -22.74
CA GLU A 389 -41.32 18.43 -21.89
C GLU A 389 -42.30 18.91 -20.82
N ALA A 390 -42.01 20.05 -20.18
CA ALA A 390 -42.91 20.70 -19.24
C ALA A 390 -44.23 21.11 -19.92
N GLY A 391 -44.15 21.61 -21.16
CA GLY A 391 -45.30 21.95 -21.99
C GLY A 391 -46.19 20.74 -22.27
N ILE A 392 -45.60 19.59 -22.67
CA ILE A 392 -46.35 18.35 -22.91
C ILE A 392 -47.01 17.85 -21.63
N LYS A 393 -46.30 17.84 -20.49
CA LYS A 393 -46.87 17.46 -19.19
C LYS A 393 -48.05 18.33 -18.80
N ARG A 394 -47.93 19.65 -18.98
CA ARG A 394 -49.05 20.59 -18.77
C ARG A 394 -50.21 20.27 -19.71
N ALA A 395 -49.94 20.06 -20.99
CA ALA A 395 -50.95 19.78 -22.00
C ALA A 395 -51.76 18.51 -21.70
N LEU A 396 -51.10 17.48 -21.15
CA LEU A 396 -51.76 16.27 -20.64
C LEU A 396 -52.71 16.56 -19.47
N ASN A 397 -52.31 17.45 -18.55
CA ASN A 397 -53.10 17.78 -17.36
C ASN A 397 -54.24 18.79 -17.63
N CYS A 398 -54.09 19.64 -18.64
CA CYS A 398 -55.01 20.74 -18.95
C CYS A 398 -55.90 20.46 -20.18
N ASP A 399 -55.94 19.21 -20.65
CA ASP A 399 -56.74 18.77 -21.80
C ASP A 399 -56.47 19.54 -23.12
N GLU A 400 -55.22 19.96 -23.33
CA GLU A 400 -54.82 20.81 -24.46
C GLU A 400 -54.58 20.04 -25.77
N PHE A 401 -54.49 18.71 -25.69
CA PHE A 401 -54.44 17.83 -26.85
C PHE A 401 -55.84 17.60 -27.42
N PHE A 402 -56.00 17.72 -28.73
CA PHE A 402 -57.26 17.45 -29.42
C PHE A 402 -57.04 16.63 -30.69
N LEU A 403 -58.10 16.02 -31.20
CA LEU A 403 -58.04 15.19 -32.39
C LEU A 403 -58.63 15.94 -33.58
N VAL A 404 -57.93 15.91 -34.70
CA VAL A 404 -58.50 16.19 -36.02
C VAL A 404 -58.63 14.87 -36.76
N TRP A 405 -59.52 14.82 -37.74
CA TRP A 405 -59.92 13.57 -38.38
C TRP A 405 -59.71 13.65 -39.88
N GLN A 406 -58.97 12.68 -40.41
CA GLN A 406 -58.77 12.55 -41.85
C GLN A 406 -59.68 11.43 -42.38
N PRO A 407 -60.65 11.74 -43.27
CA PRO A 407 -61.56 10.72 -43.79
C PRO A 407 -60.83 9.74 -44.72
N GLN A 408 -61.22 8.47 -44.64
CA GLN A 408 -60.74 7.38 -45.47
C GLN A 408 -61.88 6.93 -46.41
N PHE A 409 -61.59 6.80 -47.70
CA PHE A 409 -62.58 6.47 -48.73
C PHE A 409 -62.22 5.19 -49.47
N GLU A 410 -63.23 4.37 -49.75
CA GLU A 410 -63.10 3.23 -50.65
C GLU A 410 -63.02 3.72 -52.09
N LEU A 411 -61.94 3.35 -52.80
CA LEU A 411 -61.70 3.84 -54.17
C LEU A 411 -62.75 3.37 -55.19
N ALA A 412 -63.30 2.16 -55.00
CA ALA A 412 -64.26 1.59 -55.94
C ALA A 412 -65.63 2.28 -55.89
N THR A 413 -66.07 2.71 -54.70
CA THR A 413 -67.43 3.22 -54.47
C THR A 413 -67.45 4.71 -54.15
N GLY A 414 -66.31 5.31 -53.78
CA GLY A 414 -66.22 6.68 -53.27
C GLY A 414 -66.83 6.86 -51.88
N ARG A 415 -67.24 5.77 -51.21
CA ARG A 415 -67.87 5.81 -49.90
C ARG A 415 -66.82 6.03 -48.80
N MET A 416 -67.17 6.81 -47.78
CA MET A 416 -66.36 6.95 -46.58
C MET A 416 -66.43 5.66 -45.75
N ILE A 417 -65.27 5.04 -45.49
CA ILE A 417 -65.12 3.77 -44.76
C ILE A 417 -64.49 3.95 -43.38
N GLY A 418 -63.99 5.14 -43.07
CA GLY A 418 -63.34 5.37 -41.80
C GLY A 418 -62.81 6.78 -41.65
N ALA A 419 -62.16 7.02 -40.52
CA ALA A 419 -61.41 8.23 -40.27
C ALA A 419 -60.17 7.94 -39.42
N GLU A 420 -59.06 8.58 -39.75
CA GLU A 420 -57.84 8.53 -38.95
C GLU A 420 -57.81 9.67 -37.94
N ALA A 421 -57.62 9.31 -36.66
CA ALA A 421 -57.42 10.24 -35.57
C ALA A 421 -56.00 10.79 -35.57
N LEU A 422 -55.86 12.09 -35.81
CA LEU A 422 -54.60 12.79 -35.84
C LEU A 422 -54.52 13.77 -34.68
N VAL A 423 -53.61 13.53 -33.74
CA VAL A 423 -53.42 14.39 -32.58
C VAL A 423 -52.90 15.78 -32.98
N ARG A 424 -53.38 16.81 -32.31
CA ARG A 424 -52.92 18.20 -32.38
C ARG A 424 -52.81 18.74 -30.97
N TRP A 425 -51.90 19.67 -30.77
CA TRP A 425 -51.76 20.35 -29.48
C TRP A 425 -52.06 21.83 -29.66
N ARG A 426 -53.01 22.34 -28.88
CA ARG A 426 -53.27 23.78 -28.80
C ARG A 426 -52.43 24.35 -27.66
N ASP A 427 -51.45 25.19 -27.95
CA ASP A 427 -50.75 25.90 -26.90
C ASP A 427 -51.58 27.12 -26.46
N PRO A 428 -52.07 27.19 -25.22
CA PRO A 428 -52.87 28.31 -24.72
C PRO A 428 -52.08 29.63 -24.64
N ALA A 429 -50.76 29.58 -24.47
CA ALA A 429 -49.94 30.78 -24.29
C ALA A 429 -49.79 31.55 -25.61
N SER A 430 -49.50 30.84 -26.70
CA SER A 430 -49.37 31.42 -28.04
C SER A 430 -50.65 31.39 -28.87
N GLY A 431 -51.64 30.58 -28.47
CA GLY A 431 -52.83 30.27 -29.27
C GLY A 431 -52.54 29.38 -30.49
N ALA A 432 -51.28 28.99 -30.72
CA ALA A 432 -50.86 28.25 -31.89
C ALA A 432 -51.26 26.77 -31.81
N ILE A 433 -51.58 26.19 -32.97
CA ILE A 433 -51.77 24.74 -33.12
C ILE A 433 -50.44 24.13 -33.51
N ARG A 434 -49.89 23.32 -32.61
CA ARG A 434 -48.65 22.59 -32.81
C ARG A 434 -48.90 21.27 -33.52
N LEU A 435 -48.08 21.00 -34.52
CA LEU A 435 -48.16 19.78 -35.33
C LEU A 435 -47.45 18.61 -34.63
N PRO A 436 -47.86 17.36 -34.89
CA PRO A 436 -47.21 16.17 -34.32
C PRO A 436 -45.70 16.16 -34.46
N THR A 437 -45.19 16.65 -35.61
CA THR A 437 -43.75 16.73 -35.89
C THR A 437 -42.97 17.60 -34.90
N SER A 438 -43.61 18.53 -34.20
CA SER A 438 -42.94 19.40 -33.23
C SER A 438 -42.85 18.82 -31.82
N PHE A 439 -43.75 17.90 -31.44
CA PHE A 439 -43.84 17.43 -30.05
C PHE A 439 -43.78 15.91 -29.88
N ILE A 440 -44.22 15.11 -30.87
CA ILE A 440 -44.16 13.64 -30.79
C ILE A 440 -42.72 13.14 -30.58
N PRO A 441 -41.69 13.64 -31.31
CA PRO A 441 -40.32 13.20 -31.04
C PRO A 441 -39.86 13.50 -29.61
N ILE A 442 -40.35 14.57 -28.99
CA ILE A 442 -40.02 14.95 -27.60
C ILE A 442 -40.75 14.02 -26.63
N ALA A 443 -42.04 13.78 -26.85
CA ALA A 443 -42.85 12.86 -26.06
C ALA A 443 -42.27 11.43 -26.09
N GLU A 444 -41.83 10.97 -27.27
CA GLU A 444 -41.23 9.65 -27.45
C GLU A 444 -39.93 9.50 -26.66
N ARG A 445 -39.14 10.58 -26.54
CA ARG A 445 -37.87 10.55 -25.79
C ARG A 445 -38.08 10.56 -24.27
N SER A 446 -39.13 11.24 -23.80
CA SER A 446 -39.40 11.54 -22.38
C SER A 446 -40.40 10.58 -21.70
N ASP A 447 -40.73 9.45 -22.33
CA ASP A 447 -41.79 8.50 -21.93
C ASP A 447 -43.21 9.09 -21.84
N LEU A 448 -43.36 10.41 -21.99
CA LEU A 448 -44.63 11.11 -22.04
C LEU A 448 -45.52 10.65 -23.20
N ILE A 449 -44.94 10.04 -24.24
CA ILE A 449 -45.71 9.45 -25.33
C ILE A 449 -46.70 8.39 -24.85
N LEU A 450 -46.37 7.65 -23.79
CA LEU A 450 -47.26 6.63 -23.24
C LEU A 450 -48.56 7.28 -22.72
N GLU A 451 -48.45 8.44 -22.09
CA GLU A 451 -49.61 9.19 -21.58
C GLU A 451 -50.35 9.91 -22.72
N VAL A 452 -49.62 10.45 -23.70
CA VAL A 452 -50.23 11.04 -24.91
C VAL A 452 -51.06 9.99 -25.66
N ASP A 453 -50.51 8.80 -25.91
CA ASP A 453 -51.20 7.71 -26.61
C ASP A 453 -52.46 7.27 -25.85
N LYS A 454 -52.42 7.22 -24.50
CA LYS A 454 -53.60 6.93 -23.68
C LYS A 454 -54.68 7.99 -23.83
N VAL A 455 -54.33 9.27 -23.78
CA VAL A 455 -55.28 10.38 -23.96
C VAL A 455 -55.87 10.38 -25.37
N VAL A 456 -55.04 10.18 -26.39
CA VAL A 456 -55.46 10.08 -27.80
C VAL A 456 -56.43 8.92 -27.98
N LEU A 457 -56.11 7.74 -27.45
CA LEU A 457 -56.98 6.57 -27.53
C LEU A 457 -58.32 6.80 -26.83
N SER A 458 -58.32 7.33 -25.60
CA SER A 458 -59.54 7.64 -24.86
C SER A 458 -60.45 8.60 -25.63
N LYS A 459 -59.89 9.66 -26.21
CA LYS A 459 -60.66 10.62 -27.01
C LYS A 459 -61.17 10.02 -28.32
N ALA A 460 -60.36 9.18 -28.98
CA ALA A 460 -60.74 8.53 -30.22
C ALA A 460 -61.90 7.54 -30.00
N CYS A 461 -61.81 6.67 -28.99
CA CYS A 461 -62.87 5.73 -28.65
C CYS A 461 -64.17 6.43 -28.26
N LEU A 462 -64.10 7.52 -27.47
CA LEU A 462 -65.28 8.30 -27.11
C LEU A 462 -65.94 8.94 -28.34
N GLN A 463 -65.14 9.44 -29.28
CA GLN A 463 -65.67 10.02 -30.52
C GLN A 463 -66.24 8.96 -31.46
N ALA A 464 -65.59 7.80 -31.58
CA ALA A 464 -66.06 6.66 -32.36
C ALA A 464 -67.41 6.15 -31.83
N ALA A 465 -67.57 6.06 -30.51
CA ALA A 465 -68.84 5.69 -29.88
C ALA A 465 -69.98 6.66 -30.20
N ARG A 466 -69.68 7.97 -30.33
CA ARG A 466 -70.65 8.98 -30.77
C ARG A 466 -71.02 8.86 -32.24
N TRP A 467 -70.11 8.39 -33.08
CA TRP A 467 -70.35 8.19 -34.51
C TRP A 467 -71.02 6.86 -34.82
N ALA A 468 -70.84 5.83 -33.99
CA ALA A 468 -71.39 4.49 -34.22
C ALA A 468 -72.89 4.45 -34.59
N PRO A 469 -73.80 5.27 -34.01
CA PRO A 469 -75.22 5.26 -34.38
C PRO A 469 -75.54 5.90 -35.73
N VAL A 470 -74.63 6.70 -36.29
CA VAL A 470 -74.85 7.49 -37.51
C VAL A 470 -73.91 7.10 -38.66
N SER A 471 -72.98 6.18 -38.40
CA SER A 471 -72.04 5.64 -39.39
C SER A 471 -72.45 4.25 -39.86
N ALA A 472 -71.92 3.82 -41.02
CA ALA A 472 -72.13 2.47 -41.52
C ALA A 472 -71.49 1.42 -40.58
N ASP A 473 -71.97 0.18 -40.61
CA ASP A 473 -71.49 -0.89 -39.71
C ASP A 473 -70.00 -1.20 -39.84
N ASP A 474 -69.44 -0.95 -41.01
CA ASP A 474 -68.03 -1.17 -41.35
C ASP A 474 -67.18 0.10 -41.24
N PHE A 475 -67.71 1.20 -40.69
CA PHE A 475 -66.92 2.39 -40.42
C PHE A 475 -65.93 2.15 -39.29
N VAL A 476 -64.64 2.41 -39.54
CA VAL A 476 -63.53 2.20 -38.58
C VAL A 476 -62.78 3.49 -38.26
N CYS A 477 -62.43 3.69 -36.99
CA CYS A 477 -61.51 4.72 -36.54
C CYS A 477 -60.08 4.19 -36.47
N SER A 478 -59.17 4.80 -37.23
CA SER A 478 -57.74 4.48 -37.15
C SER A 478 -57.05 5.36 -36.10
N VAL A 479 -56.26 4.75 -35.21
CA VAL A 479 -55.47 5.47 -34.20
C VAL A 479 -54.01 5.03 -34.30
N ASN A 480 -53.09 6.00 -34.37
CA ASN A 480 -51.66 5.72 -34.39
C ASN A 480 -51.15 5.34 -33.00
N LEU A 481 -50.20 4.41 -32.96
CA LEU A 481 -49.60 3.89 -31.73
C LEU A 481 -48.08 4.04 -31.78
N SER A 482 -47.47 4.55 -30.72
CA SER A 482 -46.00 4.60 -30.63
C SER A 482 -45.41 3.21 -30.36
N GLY A 483 -44.17 3.00 -30.81
CA GLY A 483 -43.45 1.75 -30.54
C GLY A 483 -43.26 1.46 -29.05
N LYS A 484 -43.21 2.50 -28.20
CA LYS A 484 -43.14 2.37 -26.74
C LYS A 484 -44.43 1.83 -26.15
N SER A 485 -45.58 2.31 -26.61
CA SER A 485 -46.89 1.82 -26.15
C SER A 485 -47.12 0.37 -26.58
N LEU A 486 -46.66 -0.02 -27.76
CA LEU A 486 -46.73 -1.41 -28.24
C LEU A 486 -45.97 -2.40 -27.34
N GLN A 487 -44.88 -1.96 -26.71
CA GLN A 487 -44.06 -2.78 -25.80
C GLN A 487 -44.56 -2.74 -24.35
N ASN A 488 -45.62 -1.98 -24.05
CA ASN A 488 -46.08 -1.74 -22.69
C ASN A 488 -47.40 -2.43 -22.41
N ASP A 489 -47.38 -3.48 -21.58
CA ASP A 489 -48.56 -4.24 -21.18
C ASP A 489 -49.66 -3.36 -20.54
N ALA A 490 -49.27 -2.30 -19.82
CA ALA A 490 -50.22 -1.38 -19.20
C ALA A 490 -51.05 -0.60 -20.23
N TYR A 491 -50.52 -0.40 -21.44
CA TYR A 491 -51.26 0.24 -22.53
C TYR A 491 -52.43 -0.63 -23.02
N PHE A 492 -52.19 -1.94 -23.19
CA PHE A 492 -53.25 -2.87 -23.60
C PHE A 492 -54.35 -3.01 -22.55
N ALA A 493 -53.99 -3.01 -21.26
CA ALA A 493 -54.97 -2.96 -20.17
C ALA A 493 -55.84 -1.70 -20.26
N HIS A 494 -55.24 -0.54 -20.57
CA HIS A 494 -55.95 0.72 -20.78
C HIS A 494 -56.88 0.67 -22.01
N LEU A 495 -56.44 0.10 -23.13
CA LEU A 495 -57.26 -0.08 -24.33
C LEU A 495 -58.55 -0.85 -24.05
N ILE A 496 -58.45 -1.99 -23.35
CA ILE A 496 -59.61 -2.81 -22.98
C ILE A 496 -60.58 -2.00 -22.12
N LEU A 497 -60.06 -1.29 -21.12
CA LEU A 497 -60.85 -0.47 -20.21
C LEU A 497 -61.57 0.67 -20.94
N VAL A 498 -60.89 1.37 -21.84
CA VAL A 498 -61.48 2.47 -22.62
C VAL A 498 -62.59 1.98 -23.56
N LEU A 499 -62.38 0.86 -24.25
CA LEU A 499 -63.41 0.28 -25.12
C LEU A 499 -64.66 -0.11 -24.34
N GLN A 500 -64.49 -0.72 -23.16
CA GLN A 500 -65.60 -1.06 -22.26
C GLN A 500 -66.34 0.19 -21.77
N GLN A 501 -65.62 1.23 -21.35
CA GLN A 501 -66.22 2.49 -20.89
C GLN A 501 -66.97 3.23 -22.00
N ALA A 502 -66.46 3.18 -23.24
CA ALA A 502 -67.09 3.79 -24.39
C ALA A 502 -68.25 2.95 -24.97
N GLY A 503 -68.38 1.69 -24.57
CA GLY A 503 -69.35 0.74 -25.15
C GLY A 503 -69.06 0.44 -26.63
N LEU A 504 -67.80 0.57 -27.06
CA LEU A 504 -67.39 0.43 -28.46
C LEU A 504 -66.88 -1.00 -28.72
N PRO A 505 -67.40 -1.71 -29.75
CA PRO A 505 -66.87 -3.03 -30.10
C PRO A 505 -65.46 -2.89 -30.70
N PRO A 506 -64.53 -3.84 -30.45
CA PRO A 506 -63.15 -3.76 -30.95
C PRO A 506 -62.99 -3.74 -32.49
N SER A 507 -64.06 -4.03 -33.24
CA SER A 507 -64.07 -4.01 -34.71
C SER A 507 -64.26 -2.59 -35.29
N ARG A 508 -64.34 -1.56 -34.46
CA ARG A 508 -64.67 -0.16 -34.82
C ARG A 508 -63.54 0.81 -34.57
#